data_AF-A0A0F9R9Z8-F1
#
_entry.id   AF-A0A0F9R9Z8-F1
#
_cell.length_a   1.000
_cell.length_b   1.000
_cell.length_c   1.000
_cell.angle_alpha   90.00
_cell.angle_beta   90.00
_cell.angle_gamma   90.00
#
_symmetry.space_group_name_H-M   'P 1'
#
loop_
_entity.id
_entity.type
_entity.pdbx_description
1 polymer ?
#
loop_
_entity_poly.entity_id
_entity_poly.type
_entity_poly.pdbx_seq_one_letter_code
_entity_poly.pdbx_strand_id
1 'polypeptide(L)'
;MSTPYWRGLHRIRALMPRAKQRQTGYVMVPYRKHPCCPRSGWMAVHRLVMENHLGRYLDLKEIVHHRDLDKANNAIENLQLCADRREHGQVHLREGNGGFRSIEWPFDEEVFDLLSQMTVGMVARKLGVARSSVVTWCCRHDYVPEIRTKWQMQSTEELRPPKEELQKLVGEKLLREIADQYDTTYAVVHKWCRELEVSVPASGTRRKIPVPDQVGLEQQLSVSIAAAETHYGVSTNTVRRWIAELGIDYNGDRKGRRLAPLDDALFYEYYALAESGQLIVGQIERRLGLHSGRFAQECRDRNLPVVGRRGGGVKGQSRYSVKTLREVAAKVVSGKITRVAAARELDCTSTTLKNRCAKHEIELPWVARADCGRKPFPAPPRQDLVKELKGGASYQSMAKKHKVDVATLKKWIQKYKIQTPSKFVALTVSVPTAKELGELLWEFPITKIAEMRGTTSRVVSKWIHQYNIVDRPSVGYWNRKEV
;
A
#
# COMPACT_ATOMS: atom_id res chain seq x y z
N MET A 1 3.14 -40.30 -20.88
CA MET A 1 1.72 -39.94 -21.08
C MET A 1 1.34 -38.89 -20.04
N SER A 2 1.47 -37.61 -20.37
CA SER A 2 1.16 -36.46 -19.50
C SER A 2 -0.36 -36.25 -19.44
N THR A 3 -0.91 -36.22 -18.23
CA THR A 3 -2.35 -36.08 -17.97
C THR A 3 -2.89 -34.72 -18.46
N PRO A 4 -4.08 -34.67 -19.10
CA PRO A 4 -4.62 -33.46 -19.70
C PRO A 4 -5.34 -32.60 -18.63
N TYR A 5 -4.58 -31.79 -17.88
CA TYR A 5 -5.13 -31.04 -16.74
C TYR A 5 -5.40 -29.56 -17.05
N TRP A 6 -6.27 -29.27 -18.03
CA TRP A 6 -7.10 -28.06 -18.02
C TRP A 6 -8.11 -28.05 -19.19
N ARG A 7 -9.41 -28.26 -18.89
CA ARG A 7 -10.52 -27.87 -19.78
C ARG A 7 -11.38 -26.87 -19.01
N GLY A 8 -10.89 -25.63 -18.87
CA GLY A 8 -11.43 -24.66 -17.90
C GLY A 8 -12.49 -23.71 -18.42
N LEU A 9 -12.72 -23.61 -19.74
CA LEU A 9 -13.79 -22.77 -20.32
C LEU A 9 -15.18 -23.04 -19.71
N HIS A 10 -15.57 -24.31 -19.55
CA HIS A 10 -16.84 -24.66 -18.90
C HIS A 10 -16.91 -24.22 -17.43
N ARG A 11 -15.77 -24.24 -16.72
CA ARG A 11 -15.70 -23.79 -15.31
C ARG A 11 -15.72 -22.27 -15.21
N ILE A 12 -15.06 -21.54 -16.11
CA ILE A 12 -15.12 -20.08 -16.16
C ILE A 12 -16.56 -19.64 -16.39
N ARG A 13 -17.25 -20.22 -17.38
CA ARG A 13 -18.66 -19.91 -17.68
C ARG A 13 -19.59 -20.19 -16.49
N ALA A 14 -19.38 -21.28 -15.76
CA ALA A 14 -20.15 -21.59 -14.55
C ALA A 14 -19.91 -20.61 -13.38
N LEU A 15 -18.78 -19.90 -13.37
CA LEU A 15 -18.45 -18.91 -12.34
C LEU A 15 -18.90 -17.49 -12.71
N MET A 16 -19.16 -17.21 -14.00
CA MET A 16 -19.58 -15.89 -14.50
C MET A 16 -20.84 -15.32 -13.82
N PRO A 17 -21.89 -16.10 -13.46
CA PRO A 17 -23.05 -15.55 -12.74
C PRO A 17 -22.70 -14.95 -11.36
N ARG A 18 -21.51 -15.25 -10.83
CA ARG A 18 -21.00 -14.71 -9.56
C ARG A 18 -19.87 -13.70 -9.78
N ALA A 19 -19.62 -13.29 -11.02
CA ALA A 19 -18.60 -12.32 -11.35
C ALA A 19 -18.89 -10.95 -10.73
N LYS A 20 -17.84 -10.21 -10.39
CA LYS A 20 -17.93 -8.85 -9.86
C LYS A 20 -16.86 -7.99 -10.50
N GLN A 21 -17.23 -6.82 -10.98
CA GLN A 21 -16.28 -5.82 -11.43
C GLN A 21 -15.71 -5.05 -10.23
N ARG A 22 -14.39 -4.89 -10.18
CA ARG A 22 -13.73 -4.03 -9.18
C ARG A 22 -13.78 -2.57 -9.63
N GLN A 23 -13.63 -1.65 -8.67
CA GLN A 23 -13.43 -0.22 -8.94
C GLN A 23 -12.28 0.07 -9.93
N THR A 24 -11.33 -0.86 -10.04
CA THR A 24 -10.20 -0.78 -10.97
C THR A 24 -10.54 -1.21 -12.41
N GLY A 25 -11.79 -1.62 -12.69
CA GLY A 25 -12.28 -2.06 -13.99
C GLY A 25 -12.25 -3.58 -14.23
N TYR A 26 -11.42 -4.31 -13.49
CA TYR A 26 -11.26 -5.76 -13.69
C TYR A 26 -12.45 -6.59 -13.24
N VAL A 27 -12.84 -7.56 -14.07
CA VAL A 27 -13.86 -8.57 -13.74
C VAL A 27 -13.22 -9.71 -12.95
N MET A 28 -13.82 -10.04 -11.81
CA MET A 28 -13.33 -11.06 -10.87
C MET A 28 -14.37 -12.16 -10.68
N VAL A 29 -13.94 -13.42 -10.60
CA VAL A 29 -14.80 -14.58 -10.30
C VAL A 29 -14.32 -15.33 -9.06
N PRO A 30 -15.23 -15.92 -8.25
CA PRO A 30 -14.84 -16.66 -7.05
C PRO A 30 -14.30 -18.05 -7.42
N TYR A 31 -12.99 -18.27 -7.31
CA TYR A 31 -12.37 -19.55 -7.65
C TYR A 31 -11.34 -20.04 -6.62
N ARG A 32 -11.82 -20.39 -5.42
CA ARG A 32 -10.98 -20.83 -4.29
C ARG A 32 -10.18 -22.11 -4.54
N LYS A 33 -10.59 -22.93 -5.50
CA LYS A 33 -9.90 -24.20 -5.84
C LYS A 33 -8.70 -24.01 -6.78
N HIS A 34 -8.49 -22.79 -7.29
CA HIS A 34 -7.36 -22.51 -8.19
C HIS A 34 -6.02 -22.54 -7.42
N PRO A 35 -4.96 -23.24 -7.91
CA PRO A 35 -3.68 -23.32 -7.20
C PRO A 35 -3.05 -21.95 -6.89
N CYS A 36 -3.17 -21.02 -7.83
CA CYS A 36 -2.67 -19.65 -7.69
C CYS A 36 -3.73 -18.67 -7.13
N CYS A 37 -4.82 -19.16 -6.52
CA CYS A 37 -5.85 -18.29 -5.97
C CYS A 37 -5.30 -17.44 -4.82
N PRO A 38 -5.47 -16.10 -4.86
CA PRO A 38 -5.17 -15.26 -3.70
C PRO A 38 -6.03 -15.66 -2.49
N ARG A 39 -5.58 -15.33 -1.27
CA ARG A 39 -6.34 -15.58 -0.02
C ARG A 39 -7.76 -15.01 -0.02
N SER A 40 -8.03 -14.01 -0.86
CA SER A 40 -9.37 -13.45 -1.07
C SER A 40 -10.37 -14.47 -1.64
N GLY A 41 -9.90 -15.49 -2.37
CA GLY A 41 -10.74 -16.46 -3.07
C GLY A 41 -11.26 -15.98 -4.43
N TRP A 42 -10.78 -14.83 -4.93
CA TRP A 42 -11.22 -14.21 -6.18
C TRP A 42 -10.08 -14.15 -7.19
N MET A 43 -10.36 -14.60 -8.41
CA MET A 43 -9.43 -14.62 -9.55
C MET A 43 -9.90 -13.63 -10.61
N ALA A 44 -8.97 -12.97 -11.30
CA ALA A 44 -9.31 -12.09 -12.40
C ALA A 44 -9.62 -12.91 -13.66
N VAL A 45 -10.69 -12.53 -14.37
CA VAL A 45 -11.20 -13.30 -15.52
C VAL A 45 -10.17 -13.36 -16.65
N HIS A 46 -9.56 -12.23 -17.04
CA HIS A 46 -8.52 -12.19 -18.07
C HIS A 46 -7.39 -13.20 -17.81
N ARG A 47 -7.00 -13.39 -16.54
CA ARG A 47 -5.95 -14.35 -16.17
C ARG A 47 -6.41 -15.76 -16.45
N LEU A 48 -7.62 -16.12 -16.03
CA LEU A 48 -8.20 -17.45 -16.27
C LEU A 48 -8.42 -17.72 -17.76
N VAL A 49 -8.82 -16.70 -18.54
CA VAL A 49 -8.99 -16.82 -20.00
C VAL A 49 -7.63 -17.08 -20.67
N MET A 50 -6.58 -16.35 -20.28
CA MET A 50 -5.24 -16.57 -20.80
C MET A 50 -4.66 -17.93 -20.38
N GLU A 51 -4.84 -18.35 -19.12
CA GLU A 51 -4.46 -19.69 -18.64
C GLU A 51 -5.18 -20.80 -19.43
N ASN A 52 -6.46 -20.60 -19.76
CA ASN A 52 -7.20 -21.52 -20.62
C ASN A 52 -6.60 -21.63 -22.01
N HIS A 53 -6.28 -20.49 -22.62
CA HIS A 53 -5.75 -20.42 -23.97
C HIS A 53 -4.38 -21.09 -24.08
N LEU A 54 -3.52 -20.90 -23.07
CA LEU A 54 -2.17 -21.48 -23.03
C LEU A 54 -2.16 -22.95 -22.58
N GLY A 55 -3.25 -23.45 -21.99
CA GLY A 55 -3.31 -24.81 -21.44
C GLY A 55 -2.40 -25.03 -20.21
N ARG A 56 -1.91 -23.96 -19.58
CA ARG A 56 -1.08 -23.98 -18.37
C ARG A 56 -1.40 -22.81 -17.44
N TYR A 57 -1.01 -22.93 -16.17
CA TYR A 57 -1.08 -21.79 -15.25
C TYR A 57 -0.05 -20.72 -15.63
N LEU A 58 -0.41 -19.46 -15.42
CA LEU A 58 0.51 -18.34 -15.55
C LEU A 58 1.42 -18.28 -14.31
N ASP A 59 2.69 -17.95 -14.52
CA ASP A 59 3.64 -17.64 -13.47
C ASP A 59 3.23 -16.36 -12.73
N LEU A 60 3.83 -16.12 -11.56
CA LEU A 60 3.64 -14.93 -10.75
C LEU A 60 4.20 -13.66 -11.42
N LYS A 61 5.17 -13.81 -12.35
CA LYS A 61 5.76 -12.70 -13.09
C LYS A 61 4.97 -12.31 -14.33
N GLU A 62 4.28 -13.27 -14.93
CA GLU A 62 3.50 -13.07 -16.15
C GLU A 62 2.26 -12.20 -15.88
N ILE A 63 2.07 -11.19 -16.74
CA ILE A 63 1.00 -10.18 -16.62
C ILE A 63 0.19 -10.19 -17.91
N VAL A 64 -1.13 -10.12 -17.78
CA VAL A 64 -2.02 -9.99 -18.92
C VAL A 64 -2.38 -8.52 -19.11
N HIS A 65 -2.15 -8.04 -20.32
CA HIS A 65 -2.45 -6.69 -20.79
C HIS A 65 -3.73 -6.71 -21.65
N HIS A 66 -4.51 -5.62 -21.60
CA HIS A 66 -5.73 -5.42 -22.38
C HIS A 66 -5.45 -4.39 -23.46
N ARG A 67 -5.50 -4.81 -24.74
CA ARG A 67 -5.13 -3.97 -25.89
C ARG A 67 -6.08 -2.78 -26.08
N ASP A 68 -7.37 -3.00 -25.87
CA ASP A 68 -8.41 -1.95 -25.96
C ASP A 68 -8.55 -1.09 -24.69
N LEU A 69 -7.73 -1.35 -23.66
CA LEU A 69 -7.77 -0.75 -22.33
C LEU A 69 -9.05 -1.01 -21.52
N ASP A 70 -10.04 -1.69 -22.09
CA ASP A 70 -11.22 -2.11 -21.37
C ASP A 70 -10.90 -3.39 -20.58
N LYS A 71 -10.68 -3.21 -19.29
CA LYS A 71 -10.41 -4.28 -18.33
C LYS A 71 -11.58 -5.25 -18.14
N ALA A 72 -12.76 -4.91 -18.68
CA ALA A 72 -13.92 -5.80 -18.75
C ALA A 72 -13.96 -6.65 -20.02
N ASN A 73 -13.29 -6.23 -21.10
CA ASN A 73 -13.19 -7.02 -22.32
C ASN A 73 -12.13 -8.12 -22.17
N ASN A 74 -12.59 -9.31 -21.77
CA ASN A 74 -11.74 -10.48 -21.55
C ASN A 74 -11.72 -11.43 -22.77
N ALA A 75 -12.06 -10.96 -23.97
CA ALA A 75 -11.92 -11.75 -25.19
C ALA A 75 -10.44 -12.06 -25.46
N ILE A 76 -10.10 -13.29 -25.86
CA ILE A 76 -8.69 -13.72 -25.89
C ILE A 76 -7.86 -12.91 -26.89
N GLU A 77 -8.48 -12.50 -28.00
CA GLU A 77 -7.96 -11.61 -29.02
C GLU A 77 -7.58 -10.22 -28.49
N ASN A 78 -8.27 -9.76 -27.43
CA ASN A 78 -8.01 -8.48 -26.77
C ASN A 78 -6.91 -8.58 -25.69
N LEU A 79 -6.48 -9.79 -25.34
CA LEU A 79 -5.51 -10.02 -24.29
C LEU A 79 -4.10 -10.24 -24.88
N GLN A 80 -3.11 -9.63 -24.26
CA GLN A 80 -1.70 -9.86 -24.56
C GLN A 80 -0.98 -10.35 -23.30
N LEU A 81 -0.17 -11.40 -23.43
CA LEU A 81 0.68 -11.87 -22.34
C LEU A 81 2.01 -11.11 -22.36
N CYS A 82 2.41 -10.57 -21.22
CA CYS A 82 3.73 -10.01 -20.98
C CYS A 82 4.49 -10.89 -19.99
N ALA A 83 5.76 -11.17 -20.26
CA ALA A 83 6.63 -12.00 -19.43
C ALA A 83 6.87 -11.38 -18.05
N ASP A 84 6.92 -10.05 -17.95
CA ASP A 84 7.11 -9.34 -16.69
C ASP A 84 6.51 -7.91 -16.69
N ARG A 85 6.73 -7.20 -15.58
CA ARG A 85 6.30 -5.79 -15.41
C ARG A 85 7.01 -4.83 -16.36
N ARG A 86 8.24 -5.11 -16.77
CA ARG A 86 9.01 -4.23 -17.65
C ARG A 86 8.43 -4.29 -19.06
N GLU A 87 8.17 -5.49 -19.56
CA GLU A 87 7.52 -5.68 -20.87
C GLU A 87 6.10 -5.09 -20.86
N HIS A 88 5.31 -5.34 -19.82
CA HIS A 88 3.99 -4.73 -19.67
C HIS A 88 4.04 -3.19 -19.69
N GLY A 89 5.06 -2.60 -19.07
CA GLY A 89 5.30 -1.14 -19.13
C GLY A 89 5.67 -0.66 -20.53
N GLN A 90 6.48 -1.41 -21.28
CA GLN A 90 6.83 -1.10 -22.66
C GLN A 90 5.63 -1.16 -23.60
N VAL A 91 4.71 -2.11 -23.39
CA VAL A 91 3.46 -2.19 -24.16
C VAL A 91 2.61 -0.94 -23.94
N HIS A 92 2.42 -0.51 -22.68
CA HIS A 92 1.72 0.75 -22.39
C HIS A 92 2.38 1.99 -23.03
N LEU A 93 3.70 2.02 -23.13
CA LEU A 93 4.44 3.11 -23.78
C LEU A 93 4.22 3.12 -25.29
N ARG A 94 4.26 1.94 -25.94
CA ARG A 94 4.02 1.78 -27.39
C ARG A 94 2.59 2.13 -27.78
N GLU A 95 1.61 1.71 -26.97
CA GLU A 95 0.19 1.97 -27.22
C GLU A 95 -0.24 3.38 -26.79
N GLY A 96 0.69 4.20 -26.26
CA GLY A 96 0.41 5.57 -25.83
C GLY A 96 -0.53 5.70 -24.64
N ASN A 97 -0.90 4.59 -24.01
CA ASN A 97 -1.93 4.48 -22.98
C ASN A 97 -1.37 4.47 -21.55
N GLY A 98 -0.16 5.01 -21.37
CA GLY A 98 0.41 5.33 -20.06
C GLY A 98 -0.33 6.49 -19.39
N GLY A 99 -1.64 6.38 -19.18
CA GLY A 99 -2.46 7.27 -18.36
C GLY A 99 -2.15 8.77 -18.49
N PHE A 100 -2.38 9.38 -19.64
CA PHE A 100 -2.44 10.84 -19.75
C PHE A 100 -3.63 11.27 -20.59
N ARG A 101 -4.30 12.33 -20.12
CA ARG A 101 -5.23 13.14 -20.93
C ARG A 101 -4.49 13.52 -22.23
N SER A 102 -5.20 13.60 -23.35
CA SER A 102 -4.69 14.15 -24.61
C SER A 102 -4.11 15.53 -24.33
N ILE A 103 -2.79 15.60 -24.19
CA ILE A 103 -2.03 16.84 -24.07
C ILE A 103 -1.82 17.29 -25.50
N GLU A 104 -2.31 18.48 -25.84
CA GLU A 104 -1.88 19.19 -27.04
C GLU A 104 -0.43 19.61 -26.83
N TRP A 105 0.47 18.98 -27.58
CA TRP A 105 1.88 19.34 -27.58
C TRP A 105 2.08 20.55 -28.51
N PRO A 106 2.96 21.49 -28.15
CA PRO A 106 3.49 22.45 -29.12
C PRO A 106 4.19 21.72 -30.26
N PHE A 107 4.53 22.45 -31.33
CA PHE A 107 5.32 21.89 -32.42
C PHE A 107 6.64 21.31 -31.90
N ASP A 108 7.09 20.22 -32.53
CA ASP A 108 8.24 19.47 -32.02
C ASP A 108 9.50 20.36 -31.90
N GLU A 109 9.71 21.28 -32.85
CA GLU A 109 10.80 22.26 -32.84
C GLU A 109 10.79 23.12 -31.57
N GLU A 110 9.62 23.56 -31.11
CA GLU A 110 9.48 24.36 -29.90
C GLU A 110 9.81 23.53 -28.66
N VAL A 111 9.38 22.26 -28.61
CA VAL A 111 9.70 21.37 -27.48
C VAL A 111 11.20 21.04 -27.46
N PHE A 112 11.85 20.89 -28.62
CA PHE A 112 13.30 20.74 -28.73
C PHE A 112 14.06 21.97 -28.25
N ASP A 113 13.63 23.17 -28.63
CA ASP A 113 14.22 24.43 -28.16
C ASP A 113 14.07 24.61 -26.66
N LEU A 114 12.94 24.20 -26.09
CA LEU A 114 12.77 24.17 -24.65
C LEU A 114 13.72 23.15 -24.01
N LEU A 115 13.83 21.94 -24.56
CA LEU A 115 14.70 20.91 -24.01
C LEU A 115 16.19 21.23 -24.14
N SER A 116 16.60 22.08 -25.10
CA SER A 116 17.98 22.56 -25.24
C SER A 116 18.35 23.63 -24.21
N GLN A 117 17.37 24.41 -23.74
CA GLN A 117 17.59 25.54 -22.83
C GLN A 117 17.30 25.22 -21.35
N MET A 118 16.47 24.22 -21.06
CA MET A 118 16.01 23.94 -19.70
C MET A 118 15.81 22.44 -19.44
N THR A 119 15.75 22.07 -18.15
CA THR A 119 15.60 20.67 -17.77
C THR A 119 14.21 20.12 -18.13
N VAL A 120 14.11 18.80 -18.35
CA VAL A 120 12.84 18.10 -18.58
C VAL A 120 11.76 18.44 -17.55
N GLY A 121 12.14 18.74 -16.31
CA GLY A 121 11.22 19.17 -15.26
C GLY A 121 10.68 20.59 -15.46
N MET A 122 11.50 21.51 -15.96
CA MET A 122 11.10 22.88 -16.28
C MET A 122 10.24 22.93 -17.53
N VAL A 123 10.60 22.18 -18.58
CA VAL A 123 9.76 22.01 -19.78
C VAL A 123 8.37 21.49 -19.38
N ALA A 124 8.32 20.49 -18.51
CA ALA A 124 7.06 19.95 -18.02
C ALA A 124 6.19 21.01 -17.32
N ARG A 125 6.79 21.84 -16.46
CA ARG A 125 6.08 22.95 -15.81
C ARG A 125 5.62 24.02 -16.80
N LYS A 126 6.47 24.39 -17.76
CA LYS A 126 6.17 25.41 -18.76
C LYS A 126 5.02 24.98 -19.68
N LEU A 127 4.98 23.69 -20.03
CA LEU A 127 3.91 23.10 -20.83
C LEU A 127 2.67 22.70 -20.00
N GLY A 128 2.71 22.84 -18.68
CA GLY A 128 1.61 22.41 -17.79
C GLY A 128 1.38 20.90 -17.76
N VAL A 129 2.40 20.11 -18.10
CA VAL A 129 2.34 18.65 -18.21
C VAL A 129 3.16 17.98 -17.11
N ALA A 130 2.95 16.67 -16.89
CA ALA A 130 3.79 15.93 -15.96
C ALA A 130 5.18 15.69 -16.54
N ARG A 131 6.21 15.63 -15.68
CA ARG A 131 7.59 15.29 -16.09
C ARG A 131 7.66 13.99 -16.90
N SER A 132 6.87 12.99 -16.54
CA SER A 132 6.79 11.71 -17.26
C SER A 132 6.28 11.86 -18.70
N SER A 133 5.42 12.85 -18.96
CA SER A 133 4.88 13.14 -20.28
C SER A 133 5.97 13.68 -21.20
N VAL A 134 6.81 14.59 -20.72
CA VAL A 134 7.95 15.12 -21.49
C VAL A 134 8.99 14.04 -21.74
N VAL A 135 9.30 13.20 -20.74
CA VAL A 135 10.20 12.04 -20.95
C VAL A 135 9.65 11.10 -22.03
N THR A 136 8.34 10.85 -22.04
CA THR A 136 7.72 9.97 -23.03
C THR A 136 7.72 10.61 -24.42
N TRP A 137 7.47 11.92 -24.50
CA TRP A 137 7.59 12.69 -25.74
C TRP A 137 9.02 12.60 -26.28
N CYS A 138 10.04 12.84 -25.45
CA CYS A 138 11.45 12.67 -25.82
C CYS A 138 11.72 11.27 -26.40
N CYS A 139 11.25 10.21 -25.72
CA CYS A 139 11.41 8.83 -26.21
C CYS A 139 10.68 8.52 -27.53
N ARG A 140 9.62 9.25 -27.87
CA ARG A 140 8.89 9.06 -29.15
C ARG A 140 9.62 9.68 -30.33
N HIS A 141 10.32 10.78 -30.11
CA HIS A 141 11.06 11.49 -31.14
C HIS A 141 12.55 11.07 -31.16
N ASP A 142 12.88 9.89 -30.62
CA ASP A 142 14.24 9.37 -30.43
C ASP A 142 15.22 10.37 -29.81
N TYR A 143 14.68 11.32 -29.05
CA TYR A 143 15.45 12.32 -28.35
C TYR A 143 15.82 11.76 -26.99
N VAL A 144 17.11 11.45 -26.84
CA VAL A 144 17.70 11.28 -25.52
C VAL A 144 18.09 12.68 -25.10
N PRO A 145 17.29 13.41 -24.27
CA PRO A 145 17.80 14.61 -23.64
C PRO A 145 19.11 14.20 -23.00
N GLU A 146 20.17 15.02 -23.09
CA GLU A 146 21.34 14.81 -22.25
C GLU A 146 20.82 14.70 -20.83
N ILE A 147 20.65 13.47 -20.36
CA ILE A 147 20.17 13.23 -19.03
C ILE A 147 21.35 13.73 -18.23
N ARG A 148 21.23 14.95 -17.70
CA ARG A 148 22.06 15.46 -16.61
C ARG A 148 21.86 14.49 -15.46
N THR A 149 22.54 13.35 -15.58
CA THR A 149 22.49 12.26 -14.63
C THR A 149 23.20 12.77 -13.40
N LYS A 150 22.92 12.10 -12.29
CA LYS A 150 23.42 12.32 -10.94
C LYS A 150 24.93 12.67 -10.80
N TRP A 151 25.75 12.48 -11.84
CA TRP A 151 27.18 12.75 -11.91
C TRP A 151 27.56 14.11 -12.53
N GLN A 152 26.70 14.73 -13.35
CA GLN A 152 26.89 16.12 -13.80
C GLN A 152 26.41 17.15 -12.75
N MET A 153 25.94 16.69 -11.58
CA MET A 153 25.69 17.51 -10.38
C MET A 153 26.97 18.10 -9.77
N GLN A 154 28.15 17.90 -10.37
CA GLN A 154 29.35 18.65 -9.98
C GLN A 154 29.19 20.16 -10.23
N SER A 155 28.26 20.60 -11.09
CA SER A 155 27.88 22.03 -11.19
C SER A 155 26.97 22.54 -10.07
N THR A 156 26.44 21.67 -9.20
CA THR A 156 25.60 22.13 -8.06
C THR A 156 26.41 22.51 -6.82
N GLU A 157 27.72 22.27 -6.83
CA GLU A 157 28.63 22.83 -5.82
C GLU A 157 28.93 24.30 -6.12
N GLU A 158 28.93 24.70 -7.41
CA GLU A 158 29.09 26.10 -7.85
C GLU A 158 27.83 26.96 -7.62
N LEU A 159 26.62 26.35 -7.67
CA LEU A 159 25.35 27.03 -7.40
C LEU A 159 24.93 26.98 -5.91
N ARG A 160 25.79 26.47 -5.03
CA ARG A 160 25.51 26.36 -3.60
C ARG A 160 25.53 27.76 -2.96
N PRO A 161 24.43 28.22 -2.36
CA PRO A 161 24.44 29.50 -1.67
C PRO A 161 25.38 29.45 -0.45
N PRO A 162 26.05 30.57 -0.12
CA PRO A 162 26.85 30.69 1.11
C PRO A 162 26.01 30.42 2.36
N LYS A 163 26.67 30.06 3.46
CA LYS A 163 26.03 29.61 4.71
C LYS A 163 24.96 30.58 5.21
N GLU A 164 25.24 31.87 5.17
CA GLU A 164 24.35 32.93 5.66
C GLU A 164 23.07 33.04 4.81
N GLU A 165 23.21 32.97 3.49
CA GLU A 165 22.09 33.00 2.55
C GLU A 165 21.24 31.73 2.67
N LEU A 166 21.87 30.56 2.75
CA LEU A 166 21.14 29.31 2.96
C LEU A 166 20.40 29.31 4.30
N GLN A 167 20.98 29.86 5.37
CA GLN A 167 20.34 29.96 6.68
C GLN A 167 19.13 30.90 6.65
N LYS A 168 19.23 32.03 5.95
CA LYS A 168 18.09 32.93 5.72
C LYS A 168 16.98 32.23 4.91
N LEU A 169 17.35 31.57 3.82
CA LEU A 169 16.41 30.86 2.95
C LEU A 169 15.68 29.72 3.67
N VAL A 170 16.39 28.92 4.48
CA VAL A 170 15.79 27.87 5.31
C VAL A 170 14.85 28.45 6.37
N GLY A 171 15.12 29.68 6.85
CA GLY A 171 14.22 30.43 7.71
C GLY A 171 12.95 30.90 7.00
N GLU A 172 13.06 31.36 5.76
CA GLU A 172 11.99 32.04 5.00
C GLU A 172 11.16 31.12 4.10
N LYS A 173 11.74 30.05 3.55
CA LYS A 173 11.12 29.16 2.55
C LYS A 173 11.18 27.69 2.96
N LEU A 174 10.34 26.86 2.36
CA LEU A 174 10.43 25.41 2.55
C LEU A 174 11.65 24.86 1.78
N LEU A 175 12.29 23.80 2.29
CA LEU A 175 13.42 23.16 1.60
C LEU A 175 13.11 22.73 0.15
N ARG A 176 11.85 22.45 -0.17
CA ARG A 176 11.42 22.14 -1.54
C ARG A 176 11.41 23.38 -2.43
N GLU A 177 10.97 24.52 -1.91
CA GLU A 177 10.97 25.81 -2.63
C GLU A 177 12.40 26.31 -2.85
N ILE A 178 13.30 26.09 -1.88
CA ILE A 178 14.72 26.34 -2.06
C ILE A 178 15.28 25.40 -3.13
N ALA A 179 14.90 24.12 -3.12
CA ALA A 179 15.32 23.19 -4.16
C ALA A 179 14.85 23.64 -5.56
N ASP A 180 13.62 24.15 -5.67
CA ASP A 180 13.11 24.72 -6.91
C ASP A 180 13.86 25.99 -7.34
N GLN A 181 14.25 26.86 -6.40
CA GLN A 181 14.97 28.11 -6.67
C GLN A 181 16.38 27.86 -7.23
N TYR A 182 17.07 26.80 -6.78
CA TYR A 182 18.42 26.46 -7.20
C TYR A 182 18.45 25.28 -8.19
N ASP A 183 17.33 24.99 -8.87
CA ASP A 183 17.14 23.88 -9.83
C ASP A 183 17.75 22.54 -9.36
N THR A 184 17.53 22.22 -8.09
CA THR A 184 18.11 21.06 -7.44
C THR A 184 17.04 20.21 -6.76
N THR A 185 17.45 19.13 -6.10
CA THR A 185 16.52 18.27 -5.36
C THR A 185 16.51 18.62 -3.89
N TYR A 186 15.39 18.38 -3.22
CA TYR A 186 15.28 18.53 -1.76
C TYR A 186 16.43 17.80 -1.02
N ALA A 187 16.87 16.64 -1.54
CA ALA A 187 17.94 15.86 -0.95
C ALA A 187 19.30 16.56 -1.03
N VAL A 188 19.53 17.35 -2.09
CA VAL A 188 20.76 18.14 -2.26
C VAL A 188 20.74 19.37 -1.36
N VAL A 189 19.62 20.08 -1.25
CA VAL A 189 19.49 21.20 -0.29
C VAL A 189 19.67 20.68 1.15
N HIS A 190 19.12 19.52 1.47
CA HIS A 190 19.32 18.88 2.77
C HIS A 190 20.79 18.45 3.00
N LYS A 191 21.51 18.05 1.94
CA LYS A 191 22.96 17.80 1.98
C LYS A 191 23.72 19.10 2.28
N TRP A 192 23.39 20.21 1.60
CA TRP A 192 23.98 21.52 1.84
C TRP A 192 23.77 22.00 3.27
N CYS A 193 22.56 21.86 3.82
CA CYS A 193 22.27 22.25 5.20
C CYS A 193 23.11 21.47 6.21
N ARG A 194 23.32 20.16 5.98
CA ARG A 194 24.15 19.32 6.84
C ARG A 194 25.63 19.70 6.75
N GLU A 195 26.12 20.03 5.57
CA GLU A 195 27.53 20.36 5.33
C GLU A 195 27.91 21.80 5.73
N LEU A 196 26.96 22.76 5.67
CA LEU A 196 27.16 24.12 6.19
C LEU A 196 26.76 24.27 7.67
N GLU A 197 26.35 23.18 8.32
CA GLU A 197 25.82 23.17 9.70
C GLU A 197 24.65 24.16 9.91
N VAL A 198 23.81 24.31 8.89
CA VAL A 198 22.60 25.13 8.95
C VAL A 198 21.50 24.33 9.64
N SER A 199 20.99 24.86 10.76
CA SER A 199 19.90 24.24 11.51
C SER A 199 18.61 24.24 10.68
N VAL A 200 18.21 23.05 10.22
CA VAL A 200 16.93 22.85 9.56
C VAL A 200 15.86 22.64 10.65
N PRO A 201 14.76 23.42 10.65
CA PRO A 201 13.64 23.16 11.55
C PRO A 201 13.15 21.72 11.34
N ALA A 202 13.00 20.95 12.44
CA ALA A 202 12.58 19.56 12.38
C ALA A 202 11.31 19.41 11.51
N SER A 203 11.26 18.38 10.66
CA SER A 203 10.19 18.12 9.67
C SER A 203 8.77 17.89 10.22
N GLY A 204 8.53 18.24 11.49
CA GLY A 204 7.25 18.22 12.18
C GLY A 204 6.74 19.59 12.63
N THR A 205 7.53 20.66 12.62
CA THR A 205 7.00 22.02 12.81
C THR A 205 6.43 22.52 11.48
N ARG A 206 5.24 22.01 11.11
CA ARG A 206 4.39 22.71 10.14
C ARG A 206 4.36 24.17 10.60
N ARG A 207 4.85 25.10 9.76
CA ARG A 207 4.59 26.54 9.99
C ARG A 207 3.10 26.64 10.26
N LYS A 208 2.72 27.10 11.46
CA LYS A 208 1.31 27.39 11.75
C LYS A 208 0.97 28.53 10.81
N ILE A 209 0.34 28.21 9.69
CA ILE A 209 -0.29 29.25 8.87
C ILE A 209 -1.29 29.92 9.82
N PRO A 210 -1.16 31.23 10.05
CA PRO A 210 -2.02 31.94 10.96
C PRO A 210 -3.47 31.74 10.53
N VAL A 211 -4.37 31.66 11.52
CA VAL A 211 -5.80 31.53 11.25
C VAL A 211 -6.23 32.75 10.45
N PRO A 212 -6.82 32.57 9.24
CA PRO A 212 -7.31 33.70 8.45
C PRO A 212 -8.44 34.42 9.18
N ASP A 213 -8.73 35.64 8.74
CA ASP A 213 -9.87 36.40 9.23
C ASP A 213 -11.19 35.65 8.97
N GLN A 214 -12.14 35.77 9.89
CA GLN A 214 -13.41 35.04 9.80
C GLN A 214 -14.16 35.36 8.49
N VAL A 215 -14.17 36.63 8.09
CA VAL A 215 -14.86 37.10 6.88
C VAL A 215 -14.23 36.52 5.61
N GLY A 216 -12.90 36.58 5.48
CA GLY A 216 -12.19 36.00 4.35
C GLY A 216 -12.37 34.49 4.24
N LEU A 217 -12.34 33.77 5.36
CA LEU A 217 -12.57 32.32 5.36
C LEU A 217 -14.02 31.97 4.99
N GLU A 218 -15.01 32.69 5.52
CA GLU A 218 -16.43 32.47 5.18
C GLU A 218 -16.72 32.71 3.70
N GLN A 219 -16.10 33.73 3.08
CA GLN A 219 -16.20 33.97 1.63
C GLN A 219 -15.71 32.77 0.82
N GLN A 220 -14.54 32.20 1.15
CA GLN A 220 -14.02 31.04 0.43
C GLN A 220 -14.83 29.77 0.70
N LEU A 221 -15.30 29.60 1.93
CA LEU A 221 -16.16 28.47 2.32
C LEU A 221 -17.53 28.51 1.66
N SER A 222 -18.05 29.70 1.34
CA SER A 222 -19.29 29.86 0.55
C SER A 222 -19.19 29.21 -0.83
N VAL A 223 -17.98 29.15 -1.40
CA VAL A 223 -17.69 28.46 -2.66
C VAL A 223 -17.49 26.96 -2.42
N SER A 224 -16.46 26.58 -1.66
CA SER A 224 -16.22 25.19 -1.21
C SER A 224 -15.01 25.10 -0.27
N ILE A 225 -14.86 23.98 0.45
CA ILE A 225 -13.61 23.70 1.18
C ILE A 225 -12.40 23.68 0.22
N ALA A 226 -12.56 23.12 -0.98
CA ALA A 226 -11.48 23.04 -1.98
C ALA A 226 -11.03 24.41 -2.50
N ALA A 227 -11.94 25.38 -2.56
CA ALA A 227 -11.61 26.78 -2.87
C ALA A 227 -10.77 27.39 -1.76
N ALA A 228 -11.13 27.17 -0.48
CA ALA A 228 -10.32 27.60 0.66
C ALA A 228 -8.95 26.91 0.71
N GLU A 229 -8.85 25.63 0.35
CA GLU A 229 -7.56 24.91 0.24
C GLU A 229 -6.64 25.56 -0.79
N THR A 230 -7.20 25.87 -1.96
CA THR A 230 -6.46 26.45 -3.09
C THR A 230 -6.05 27.89 -2.80
N HIS A 231 -6.96 28.69 -2.23
CA HIS A 231 -6.73 30.10 -1.91
C HIS A 231 -5.66 30.28 -0.83
N TYR A 232 -5.70 29.47 0.24
CA TYR A 232 -4.74 29.57 1.35
C TYR A 232 -3.54 28.61 1.22
N GLY A 233 -3.49 27.77 0.18
CA GLY A 233 -2.43 26.79 -0.01
C GLY A 233 -2.35 25.74 1.10
N VAL A 234 -3.47 25.39 1.73
CA VAL A 234 -3.53 24.52 2.91
C VAL A 234 -4.31 23.23 2.65
N SER A 235 -4.08 22.22 3.49
CA SER A 235 -4.85 20.97 3.42
C SER A 235 -6.29 21.12 3.94
N THR A 236 -7.21 20.27 3.48
CA THR A 236 -8.60 20.15 3.98
C THR A 236 -8.70 20.13 5.50
N ASN A 237 -7.79 19.41 6.15
CA ASN A 237 -7.76 19.27 7.60
C ASN A 237 -7.38 20.58 8.32
N THR A 238 -6.58 21.44 7.66
CA THR A 238 -6.23 22.76 8.18
C THR A 238 -7.44 23.70 8.09
N VAL A 239 -8.15 23.71 6.96
CA VAL A 239 -9.38 24.50 6.79
C VAL A 239 -10.44 24.07 7.80
N ARG A 240 -10.65 22.77 8.00
CA ARG A 240 -11.59 22.23 9.00
C ARG A 240 -11.22 22.59 10.45
N ARG A 241 -9.92 22.68 10.74
CA ARG A 241 -9.45 23.16 12.05
C ARG A 241 -9.79 24.65 12.21
N TRP A 242 -9.55 25.47 11.20
CA TRP A 242 -9.88 26.90 11.25
C TRP A 242 -11.39 27.16 11.40
N ILE A 243 -12.22 26.39 10.70
CA ILE A 243 -13.69 26.42 10.88
C ILE A 243 -14.05 26.19 12.36
N ALA A 244 -13.46 25.17 12.99
CA ALA A 244 -13.73 24.85 14.39
C ALA A 244 -13.16 25.89 15.36
N GLU A 245 -12.01 26.47 15.06
CA GLU A 245 -11.30 27.46 15.88
C GLU A 245 -11.98 28.84 15.83
N LEU A 246 -12.55 29.21 14.68
CA LEU A 246 -13.32 30.45 14.48
C LEU A 246 -14.81 30.29 14.80
N GLY A 247 -15.28 29.09 15.14
CA GLY A 247 -16.69 28.84 15.45
C GLY A 247 -17.64 29.03 14.27
N ILE A 248 -17.15 28.92 13.03
CA ILE A 248 -17.97 29.10 11.83
C ILE A 248 -18.90 27.89 11.71
N ASP A 249 -20.22 28.14 11.66
CA ASP A 249 -21.23 27.09 11.41
C ASP A 249 -21.24 26.68 9.94
N TYR A 250 -20.21 25.92 9.55
CA TYR A 250 -20.03 25.43 8.20
C TYR A 250 -20.61 24.02 8.03
N ASN A 251 -21.79 23.94 7.41
CA ASN A 251 -22.47 22.68 7.09
C ASN A 251 -22.05 22.07 5.73
N GLY A 252 -20.92 22.51 5.17
CA GLY A 252 -20.46 22.14 3.83
C GLY A 252 -19.61 20.86 3.81
N ASP A 253 -20.29 19.75 3.51
CA ASP A 253 -19.79 18.52 2.84
C ASP A 253 -20.81 17.38 2.99
N ARG A 254 -21.90 17.61 3.74
CA ARG A 254 -23.09 16.72 3.71
C ARG A 254 -23.99 16.96 2.50
N LYS A 255 -23.89 18.13 1.85
CA LYS A 255 -24.71 18.51 0.69
C LYS A 255 -24.12 18.08 -0.68
N GLY A 256 -22.85 17.65 -0.74
CA GLY A 256 -22.15 17.23 -1.97
C GLY A 256 -22.51 15.85 -2.53
N ARG A 257 -23.51 15.14 -1.97
CA ARG A 257 -24.14 13.97 -2.60
C ARG A 257 -25.66 14.01 -2.49
N ARG A 258 -26.29 15.14 -2.83
CA ARG A 258 -27.69 15.08 -3.28
C ARG A 258 -27.69 14.60 -4.74
N LEU A 259 -27.49 13.30 -4.92
CA LEU A 259 -27.96 12.62 -6.13
C LEU A 259 -29.48 12.77 -6.20
N ALA A 260 -30.03 12.90 -7.41
CA ALA A 260 -31.44 13.17 -7.69
C ALA A 260 -32.37 12.30 -6.83
N PRO A 261 -33.54 12.83 -6.41
CA PRO A 261 -34.55 12.02 -5.72
C PRO A 261 -34.86 10.77 -6.55
N LEU A 262 -35.07 9.63 -5.89
CA LEU A 262 -35.65 8.50 -6.59
C LEU A 262 -37.04 8.89 -7.09
N ASP A 263 -37.40 8.37 -8.26
CA ASP A 263 -38.77 8.42 -8.76
C ASP A 263 -39.73 7.92 -7.66
N ASP A 264 -40.81 8.67 -7.43
CA ASP A 264 -41.71 8.48 -6.28
C ASP A 264 -42.39 7.12 -6.35
N ALA A 265 -42.84 6.71 -7.53
CA ALA A 265 -43.49 5.42 -7.75
C ALA A 265 -42.54 4.27 -7.40
N LEU A 266 -41.31 4.34 -7.90
CA LEU A 266 -40.27 3.36 -7.63
C LEU A 266 -39.90 3.31 -6.13
N PHE A 267 -39.78 4.47 -5.47
CA PHE A 267 -39.45 4.52 -4.05
C PHE A 267 -40.51 3.81 -3.20
N TYR A 268 -41.80 4.10 -3.42
CA TYR A 268 -42.88 3.48 -2.64
C TYR A 268 -43.04 1.98 -2.91
N GLU A 269 -42.81 1.52 -4.15
CA GLU A 269 -42.78 0.09 -4.47
C GLU A 269 -41.70 -0.64 -3.64
N TYR A 270 -40.47 -0.14 -3.67
CA TYR A 270 -39.38 -0.74 -2.91
C TYR A 270 -39.52 -0.54 -1.39
N TYR A 271 -40.17 0.53 -0.95
CA TYR A 271 -40.50 0.76 0.46
C TYR A 271 -41.49 -0.28 0.98
N ALA A 272 -42.56 -0.58 0.23
CA ALA A 272 -43.51 -1.63 0.58
C ALA A 272 -42.84 -3.03 0.62
N LEU A 273 -41.90 -3.29 -0.30
CA LEU A 273 -41.09 -4.53 -0.28
C LEU A 273 -40.13 -4.58 0.94
N ALA A 274 -39.66 -3.43 1.41
CA ALA A 274 -38.85 -3.33 2.63
C ALA A 274 -39.70 -3.54 3.90
N GLU A 275 -40.91 -2.98 3.92
CA GLU A 275 -41.87 -3.06 5.03
C GLU A 275 -42.43 -4.48 5.20
N SER A 276 -42.79 -5.14 4.09
CA SER A 276 -43.18 -6.55 4.06
C SER A 276 -42.02 -7.52 4.36
N GLY A 277 -40.79 -7.01 4.51
CA GLY A 277 -39.60 -7.81 4.83
C GLY A 277 -39.07 -8.67 3.68
N GLN A 278 -39.64 -8.53 2.48
CA GLN A 278 -39.23 -9.28 1.29
C GLN A 278 -37.85 -8.85 0.78
N LEU A 279 -37.47 -7.58 0.98
CA LEU A 279 -36.14 -7.07 0.64
C LEU A 279 -35.51 -6.30 1.81
N ILE A 280 -34.19 -6.47 2.00
CA ILE A 280 -33.42 -5.62 2.94
C ILE A 280 -32.91 -4.36 2.23
N VAL A 281 -32.67 -3.27 2.99
CA VAL A 281 -32.17 -1.99 2.46
C VAL A 281 -30.96 -2.16 1.55
N GLY A 282 -29.99 -3.00 1.93
CA GLY A 282 -28.81 -3.23 1.10
C GLY A 282 -29.10 -4.00 -0.21
N GLN A 283 -30.18 -4.76 -0.30
CA GLN A 283 -30.64 -5.37 -1.57
C GLN A 283 -31.34 -4.34 -2.45
N ILE A 284 -32.17 -3.50 -1.85
CA ILE A 284 -32.86 -2.38 -2.52
C ILE A 284 -31.82 -1.42 -3.11
N GLU A 285 -30.84 -1.01 -2.32
CA GLU A 285 -29.75 -0.14 -2.77
C GLU A 285 -28.95 -0.75 -3.92
N ARG A 286 -28.70 -2.07 -3.92
CA ARG A 286 -28.03 -2.73 -5.05
C ARG A 286 -28.89 -2.80 -6.31
N ARG A 287 -30.20 -3.04 -6.18
CA ARG A 287 -31.12 -3.11 -7.32
C ARG A 287 -31.33 -1.74 -7.97
N LEU A 288 -31.37 -0.71 -7.15
CA LEU A 288 -31.54 0.68 -7.57
C LEU A 288 -30.21 1.38 -7.93
N GLY A 289 -29.07 0.67 -7.88
CA GLY A 289 -27.76 1.25 -8.16
C GLY A 289 -27.31 2.33 -7.16
N LEU A 290 -27.92 2.37 -5.98
CA LEU A 290 -27.68 3.39 -4.95
C LEU A 290 -26.46 3.07 -4.09
N HIS A 291 -25.81 4.12 -3.59
CA HIS A 291 -24.78 4.00 -2.57
C HIS A 291 -25.36 3.51 -1.23
N SER A 292 -24.52 2.80 -0.47
CA SER A 292 -24.88 2.29 0.85
C SER A 292 -25.39 3.40 1.77
N GLY A 293 -26.59 3.22 2.33
CA GLY A 293 -27.26 4.16 3.21
C GLY A 293 -28.12 5.23 2.52
N ARG A 294 -28.17 5.28 1.18
CA ARG A 294 -28.95 6.26 0.43
C ARG A 294 -30.45 6.03 0.58
N PHE A 295 -30.92 4.79 0.48
CA PHE A 295 -32.36 4.49 0.61
C PHE A 295 -32.87 4.84 2.01
N ALA A 296 -32.03 4.62 3.03
CA ALA A 296 -32.30 5.02 4.41
C ALA A 296 -32.23 6.54 4.65
N GLN A 297 -31.57 7.30 3.77
CA GLN A 297 -31.60 8.76 3.80
C GLN A 297 -32.88 9.27 3.13
N GLU A 298 -33.28 8.68 2.01
CA GLU A 298 -34.52 9.02 1.30
C GLU A 298 -35.77 8.79 2.17
N CYS A 299 -35.80 7.70 2.94
CA CYS A 299 -36.86 7.48 3.95
C CYS A 299 -36.93 8.63 4.96
N ARG A 300 -35.77 9.12 5.44
CA ARG A 300 -35.70 10.23 6.41
C ARG A 300 -36.12 11.56 5.80
N ASP A 301 -35.69 11.81 4.56
CA ASP A 301 -36.03 13.03 3.83
C ASP A 301 -37.55 13.10 3.53
N ARG A 302 -38.21 11.93 3.39
CA ARG A 302 -39.66 11.78 3.20
C ARG A 302 -40.44 11.56 4.50
N ASN A 303 -39.78 11.69 5.66
CA ASN A 303 -40.36 11.50 6.99
C ASN A 303 -41.02 10.12 7.24
N LEU A 304 -40.47 9.07 6.60
CA LEU A 304 -40.89 7.67 6.72
C LEU A 304 -39.93 6.86 7.61
N PRO A 305 -40.42 5.83 8.33
CA PRO A 305 -39.55 4.98 9.15
C PRO A 305 -38.55 4.21 8.27
N VAL A 306 -37.30 4.12 8.72
CA VAL A 306 -36.24 3.38 8.02
C VAL A 306 -36.43 1.87 8.24
N VAL A 307 -37.21 1.23 7.36
CA VAL A 307 -37.43 -0.21 7.32
C VAL A 307 -36.19 -0.96 6.80
N GLY A 308 -35.95 -2.19 7.28
CA GLY A 308 -34.94 -3.09 6.70
C GLY A 308 -33.46 -2.92 7.12
N ARG A 309 -33.14 -2.19 8.21
CA ARG A 309 -31.78 -2.20 8.81
C ARG A 309 -31.46 -3.55 9.47
N ARG A 310 -30.81 -4.48 8.75
CA ARG A 310 -29.94 -5.47 9.41
C ARG A 310 -28.57 -4.85 9.65
N GLY A 311 -28.41 -4.22 10.81
CA GLY A 311 -27.12 -3.67 11.26
C GLY A 311 -27.17 -2.69 12.43
N GLY A 312 -28.34 -2.23 12.82
CA GLY A 312 -28.56 -1.52 14.07
C GLY A 312 -29.88 -2.01 14.63
N GLY A 313 -29.83 -2.86 15.66
CA GLY A 313 -31.04 -3.18 16.39
C GLY A 313 -31.69 -1.89 16.85
N VAL A 314 -33.02 -1.86 16.77
CA VAL A 314 -33.83 -1.03 17.66
C VAL A 314 -33.17 -1.10 19.04
N LYS A 315 -32.85 0.05 19.65
CA LYS A 315 -32.45 0.08 21.05
C LYS A 315 -33.53 -0.65 21.85
N GLY A 316 -33.27 -1.90 22.26
CA GLY A 316 -34.19 -2.62 23.15
C GLY A 316 -34.30 -4.13 22.93
N GLN A 317 -34.37 -4.64 21.69
CA GLN A 317 -34.70 -6.07 21.49
C GLN A 317 -33.50 -6.89 21.00
N SER A 318 -33.04 -7.82 21.84
CA SER A 318 -32.06 -8.84 21.47
C SER A 318 -32.66 -9.81 20.44
N ARG A 319 -31.95 -10.07 19.34
CA ARG A 319 -32.33 -11.04 18.29
C ARG A 319 -32.46 -12.49 18.81
N TYR A 320 -31.99 -12.76 20.02
CA TYR A 320 -32.10 -14.04 20.70
C TYR A 320 -32.72 -13.81 22.07
N SER A 321 -33.67 -14.66 22.45
CA SER A 321 -34.24 -14.65 23.79
C SER A 321 -33.13 -14.89 24.84
N VAL A 322 -33.31 -14.35 26.04
CA VAL A 322 -32.38 -14.60 27.17
C VAL A 322 -32.25 -16.11 27.44
N LYS A 323 -33.35 -16.87 27.25
CA LYS A 323 -33.38 -18.32 27.35
C LYS A 323 -32.41 -18.99 26.36
N THR A 324 -32.45 -18.59 25.09
CA THR A 324 -31.54 -19.13 24.06
C THR A 324 -30.07 -18.80 24.37
N LEU A 325 -29.79 -17.60 24.87
CA LEU A 325 -28.43 -17.22 25.27
C LEU A 325 -27.95 -18.05 26.47
N ARG A 326 -28.81 -18.36 27.44
CA ARG A 326 -28.47 -19.22 28.60
C ARG A 326 -28.23 -20.67 28.18
N GLU A 327 -29.06 -21.22 27.30
CA GLU A 327 -28.88 -22.59 26.79
C GLU A 327 -27.54 -22.74 26.06
N VAL A 328 -27.22 -21.79 25.18
CA VAL A 328 -25.95 -21.81 24.43
C VAL A 328 -24.76 -21.56 25.35
N ALA A 329 -24.86 -20.65 26.32
CA ALA A 329 -23.83 -20.44 27.32
C ALA A 329 -23.61 -21.69 28.19
N ALA A 330 -24.67 -22.39 28.61
CA ALA A 330 -24.58 -23.63 29.38
C ALA A 330 -23.88 -24.74 28.59
N LYS A 331 -24.12 -24.85 27.27
CA LYS A 331 -23.36 -25.78 26.40
C LYS A 331 -21.87 -25.43 26.31
N VAL A 332 -21.52 -24.14 26.39
CA VAL A 332 -20.11 -23.69 26.41
C VAL A 332 -19.46 -23.95 27.77
N VAL A 333 -20.17 -23.68 28.87
CA VAL A 333 -19.70 -23.93 30.25
C VAL A 333 -19.50 -25.42 30.49
N SER A 334 -20.41 -26.26 30.00
CA SER A 334 -20.30 -27.73 30.10
C SER A 334 -19.26 -28.34 29.15
N GLY A 335 -18.53 -27.52 28.37
CA GLY A 335 -17.50 -27.99 27.44
C GLY A 335 -18.02 -28.75 26.22
N LYS A 336 -19.34 -28.87 26.04
CA LYS A 336 -19.96 -29.59 24.90
C LYS A 336 -19.70 -28.90 23.57
N ILE A 337 -19.67 -27.57 23.55
CA ILE A 337 -19.38 -26.79 22.35
C ILE A 337 -18.37 -25.68 22.64
N THR A 338 -17.53 -25.35 21.66
CA THR A 338 -16.66 -24.18 21.77
C THR A 338 -17.46 -22.90 21.61
N ARG A 339 -16.96 -21.77 22.16
CA ARG A 339 -17.58 -20.45 21.96
C ARG A 339 -17.72 -20.06 20.48
N VAL A 340 -16.81 -20.54 19.62
CA VAL A 340 -16.89 -20.29 18.16
C VAL A 340 -17.99 -21.13 17.53
N ALA A 341 -18.18 -22.37 17.97
CA ALA A 341 -19.32 -23.20 17.55
C ALA A 341 -20.65 -22.63 18.04
N ALA A 342 -20.73 -22.19 19.30
CA ALA A 342 -21.86 -21.46 19.86
C ALA A 342 -22.21 -20.19 19.06
N ALA A 343 -21.20 -19.43 18.65
CA ALA A 343 -21.40 -18.24 17.83
C ALA A 343 -21.92 -18.59 16.42
N ARG A 344 -21.51 -19.73 15.86
CA ARG A 344 -22.03 -20.25 14.58
C ARG A 344 -23.46 -20.77 14.70
N GLU A 345 -23.81 -21.48 15.79
CA GLU A 345 -25.21 -21.91 16.06
C GLU A 345 -26.15 -20.70 16.08
N LEU A 346 -25.68 -19.57 16.59
CA LEU A 346 -26.45 -18.33 16.66
C LEU A 346 -26.25 -17.41 15.44
N ASP A 347 -25.55 -17.83 14.38
CA ASP A 347 -25.25 -16.99 13.20
C ASP A 347 -24.71 -15.58 13.56
N CYS A 348 -23.76 -15.55 14.50
CA CYS A 348 -23.16 -14.31 14.99
C CYS A 348 -21.64 -14.46 15.17
N THR A 349 -20.94 -13.34 15.41
CA THR A 349 -19.52 -13.40 15.74
C THR A 349 -19.30 -13.74 17.22
N SER A 350 -18.17 -14.35 17.55
CA SER A 350 -17.81 -14.68 18.95
C SER A 350 -17.73 -13.45 19.86
N THR A 351 -17.38 -12.28 19.31
CA THR A 351 -17.42 -10.99 20.00
C THR A 351 -18.85 -10.53 20.26
N THR A 352 -19.74 -10.68 19.28
CA THR A 352 -21.16 -10.36 19.43
C THR A 352 -21.83 -11.22 20.49
N LEU A 353 -21.53 -12.52 20.53
CA LEU A 353 -22.02 -13.43 21.56
C LEU A 353 -21.56 -13.00 22.96
N LYS A 354 -20.26 -12.70 23.13
CA LYS A 354 -19.70 -12.21 24.39
C LYS A 354 -20.42 -10.96 24.89
N ASN A 355 -20.56 -9.95 24.04
CA ASN A 355 -21.14 -8.66 24.44
C ASN A 355 -22.63 -8.80 24.81
N ARG A 356 -23.35 -9.75 24.19
CA ARG A 356 -24.76 -9.99 24.50
C ARG A 356 -24.97 -10.80 25.78
N CYS A 357 -24.14 -11.81 26.01
CA CYS A 357 -24.19 -12.55 27.28
C CYS A 357 -23.80 -11.65 28.46
N ALA A 358 -22.79 -10.78 28.29
CA ALA A 358 -22.44 -9.76 29.28
C ALA A 358 -23.59 -8.78 29.56
N LYS A 359 -24.37 -8.39 28.54
CA LYS A 359 -25.53 -7.51 28.71
C LYS A 359 -26.65 -8.13 29.56
N HIS A 360 -26.74 -9.46 29.62
CA HIS A 360 -27.77 -10.19 30.35
C HIS A 360 -27.21 -10.93 31.57
N GLU A 361 -26.00 -10.56 32.04
CA GLU A 361 -25.32 -11.18 33.19
C GLU A 361 -25.17 -12.70 33.07
N ILE A 362 -25.03 -13.19 31.83
CA ILE A 362 -24.79 -14.61 31.54
C ILE A 362 -23.29 -14.83 31.48
N GLU A 363 -22.76 -15.62 32.42
CA GLU A 363 -21.35 -16.00 32.41
C GLU A 363 -21.03 -16.86 31.19
N LEU A 364 -19.97 -16.45 30.48
CA LEU A 364 -19.49 -17.16 29.30
C LEU A 364 -17.96 -17.29 29.44
N PRO A 365 -17.45 -18.46 29.87
CA PRO A 365 -16.06 -18.62 30.28
C PRO A 365 -15.12 -18.26 29.13
N TRP A 366 -14.07 -17.52 29.48
CA TRP A 366 -13.01 -17.20 28.55
C TRP A 366 -12.16 -18.45 28.34
N VAL A 367 -12.46 -19.22 27.29
CA VAL A 367 -11.52 -20.23 26.81
C VAL A 367 -10.48 -19.50 25.97
N ALA A 368 -9.24 -19.49 26.47
CA ALA A 368 -8.07 -19.01 25.75
C ALA A 368 -8.01 -19.65 24.34
N ARG A 369 -7.30 -19.03 23.39
CA ARG A 369 -7.06 -19.54 22.03
C ARG A 369 -6.22 -20.84 21.99
N ALA A 370 -6.48 -21.81 22.86
CA ALA A 370 -5.80 -23.10 22.89
C ALA A 370 -6.36 -24.10 21.84
N ASP A 371 -7.64 -23.96 21.47
CA ASP A 371 -8.33 -24.99 20.66
C ASP A 371 -8.43 -24.70 19.16
N CYS A 372 -7.55 -23.87 18.61
CA CYS A 372 -7.38 -23.79 17.15
C CYS A 372 -6.43 -24.88 16.63
N GLY A 373 -6.59 -26.14 17.06
CA GLY A 373 -6.03 -27.36 16.44
C GLY A 373 -4.51 -27.43 16.16
N ARG A 374 -3.75 -26.39 16.47
CA ARG A 374 -2.29 -26.38 16.47
C ARG A 374 -1.88 -26.59 17.92
N LYS A 375 -1.57 -27.83 18.29
CA LYS A 375 -0.81 -28.07 19.52
C LYS A 375 0.39 -27.11 19.50
N PRO A 376 0.63 -26.29 20.54
CA PRO A 376 1.87 -25.52 20.61
C PRO A 376 3.01 -26.53 20.49
N PHE A 377 3.85 -26.39 19.45
CA PHE A 377 5.04 -27.22 19.34
C PHE A 377 5.80 -27.08 20.67
N PRO A 378 6.15 -28.19 21.34
CA PRO A 378 6.87 -28.11 22.59
C PRO A 378 8.17 -27.36 22.31
N ALA A 379 8.41 -26.31 23.09
CA ALA A 379 9.61 -25.52 22.92
C ALA A 379 10.82 -26.43 23.19
N PRO A 380 11.82 -26.48 22.29
CA PRO A 380 13.00 -27.29 22.49
C PRO A 380 13.73 -26.87 23.78
N PRO A 381 14.51 -27.76 24.39
CA PRO A 381 15.33 -27.45 25.56
C PRO A 381 16.17 -26.19 25.35
N ARG A 382 16.36 -25.42 26.42
CA ARG A 382 17.17 -24.18 26.40
C ARG A 382 18.57 -24.43 25.82
N GLN A 383 19.18 -25.58 26.10
CA GLN A 383 20.53 -25.93 25.68
C GLN A 383 20.66 -26.01 24.15
N ASP A 384 19.66 -26.57 23.47
CA ASP A 384 19.67 -26.72 22.01
C ASP A 384 19.58 -25.37 21.30
N LEU A 385 18.68 -24.49 21.78
CA LEU A 385 18.55 -23.14 21.26
C LEU A 385 19.83 -22.31 21.49
N VAL A 386 20.49 -22.47 22.63
CA VAL A 386 21.78 -21.81 22.92
C VAL A 386 22.89 -22.34 22.01
N LYS A 387 22.95 -23.66 21.78
CA LYS A 387 23.95 -24.28 20.90
C LYS A 387 23.78 -23.82 19.44
N GLU A 388 22.55 -23.75 18.96
CA GLU A 388 22.24 -23.25 17.61
C GLU A 388 22.56 -21.77 17.44
N LEU A 389 22.25 -20.94 18.44
CA LEU A 389 22.59 -19.51 18.43
C LEU A 389 24.11 -19.27 18.52
N LYS A 390 24.83 -20.03 19.35
CA LYS A 390 26.30 -19.99 19.43
C LYS A 390 26.97 -20.48 18.14
N GLY A 391 26.34 -21.43 17.45
CA GLY A 391 26.79 -21.92 16.13
C GLY A 391 26.48 -20.97 14.97
N GLY A 392 25.99 -19.75 15.21
CA GLY A 392 25.74 -18.75 14.17
C GLY A 392 24.51 -19.01 13.30
N ALA A 393 23.61 -19.92 13.70
CA ALA A 393 22.40 -20.19 12.93
C ALA A 393 21.47 -18.97 12.89
N SER A 394 20.97 -18.62 11.70
CA SER A 394 20.01 -17.53 11.55
C SER A 394 18.65 -17.90 12.13
N TYR A 395 17.88 -16.91 12.59
CA TYR A 395 16.51 -17.11 13.09
C TYR A 395 15.61 -17.82 12.05
N GLN A 396 15.84 -17.58 10.75
CA GLN A 396 15.12 -18.23 9.66
C GLN A 396 15.47 -19.71 9.56
N SER A 397 16.75 -20.07 9.70
CA SER A 397 17.23 -21.46 9.68
C SER A 397 16.69 -22.24 10.88
N MET A 398 16.79 -21.65 12.08
CA MET A 398 16.25 -22.23 13.32
C MET A 398 14.72 -22.41 13.23
N ALA A 399 13.99 -21.41 12.74
CA ALA A 399 12.54 -21.49 12.58
C ALA A 399 12.13 -22.63 11.62
N LYS A 400 12.87 -22.81 10.53
CA LYS A 400 12.66 -23.92 9.58
C LYS A 400 12.95 -25.28 10.22
N LYS A 401 14.06 -25.40 10.97
CA LYS A 401 14.46 -26.64 11.66
C LYS A 401 13.42 -27.07 12.71
N HIS A 402 12.94 -26.11 13.50
CA HIS A 402 11.93 -26.34 14.54
C HIS A 402 10.48 -26.32 14.02
N LYS A 403 10.27 -26.17 12.70
CA LYS A 403 8.95 -26.11 12.04
C LYS A 403 8.00 -25.07 12.66
N VAL A 404 8.54 -23.94 13.11
CA VAL A 404 7.78 -22.82 13.69
C VAL A 404 8.01 -21.53 12.92
N ASP A 405 7.16 -20.54 13.14
CA ASP A 405 7.43 -19.20 12.63
C ASP A 405 8.49 -18.47 13.47
N VAL A 406 9.12 -17.45 12.87
CA VAL A 406 10.18 -16.65 13.50
C VAL A 406 9.68 -15.93 14.75
N ALA A 407 8.39 -15.57 14.82
CA ALA A 407 7.80 -14.91 15.98
C ALA A 407 7.70 -15.85 17.19
N THR A 408 7.35 -17.10 16.96
CA THR A 408 7.26 -18.16 17.97
C THR A 408 8.65 -18.51 18.49
N LEU A 409 9.65 -18.59 17.61
CA LEU A 409 11.05 -18.76 18.00
C LEU A 409 11.55 -17.61 18.89
N LYS A 410 11.23 -16.35 18.52
CA LYS A 410 11.57 -15.17 19.35
C LYS A 410 10.92 -15.22 20.73
N LYS A 411 9.67 -15.68 20.82
CA LYS A 411 8.99 -15.88 22.10
C LYS A 411 9.67 -16.94 22.97
N TRP A 412 10.16 -18.04 22.39
CA TRP A 412 10.89 -19.06 23.13
C TRP A 412 12.22 -18.53 23.67
N ILE A 413 12.96 -17.79 22.85
CA ILE A 413 14.22 -17.17 23.23
C ILE A 413 14.01 -16.15 24.37
N GLN A 414 12.96 -15.33 24.27
CA GLN A 414 12.57 -14.40 25.33
C GLN A 414 12.13 -15.14 26.61
N LYS A 415 11.34 -16.22 26.48
CA LYS A 415 10.87 -17.06 27.59
C LYS A 415 12.04 -17.69 28.36
N TYR A 416 13.03 -18.21 27.65
CA TYR A 416 14.21 -18.84 28.25
C TYR A 416 15.30 -17.85 28.67
N LYS A 417 15.05 -16.54 28.56
CA LYS A 417 16.01 -15.45 28.82
C LYS A 417 17.37 -15.74 28.18
N ILE A 418 17.36 -16.30 26.97
CA ILE A 418 18.59 -16.58 26.24
C ILE A 418 19.14 -15.25 25.77
N GLN A 419 20.37 -14.91 26.17
CA GLN A 419 21.06 -13.74 25.64
C GLN A 419 21.24 -13.93 24.15
N THR A 420 20.38 -13.28 23.36
CA THR A 420 20.59 -13.17 21.93
C THR A 420 21.78 -12.25 21.71
N PRO A 421 22.67 -12.55 20.74
CA PRO A 421 23.64 -11.58 20.26
C PRO A 421 22.92 -10.50 19.43
N SER A 422 21.96 -9.79 20.05
CA SER A 422 21.26 -8.63 19.47
C SER A 422 22.21 -7.45 19.27
N LYS A 423 23.41 -7.56 19.82
CA LYS A 423 24.61 -6.94 19.31
C LYS A 423 25.58 -8.11 19.25
N PHE A 424 25.97 -8.58 18.08
CA PHE A 424 27.33 -9.08 17.98
C PHE A 424 28.17 -7.87 18.36
N VAL A 425 28.49 -7.81 19.65
CA VAL A 425 29.72 -7.26 20.16
C VAL A 425 30.75 -7.58 19.10
N ALA A 426 31.43 -6.54 18.64
CA ALA A 426 32.63 -6.69 17.86
C ALA A 426 33.46 -7.80 18.53
N LEU A 427 33.37 -9.02 17.98
CA LEU A 427 34.53 -9.89 17.98
C LEU A 427 35.58 -8.97 17.41
N THR A 428 36.64 -8.78 18.19
CA THR A 428 37.84 -8.02 17.86
C THR A 428 38.43 -8.60 16.59
N VAL A 429 37.78 -8.31 15.46
CA VAL A 429 38.30 -8.51 14.13
C VAL A 429 39.36 -7.44 14.03
N SER A 430 40.61 -7.84 13.81
CA SER A 430 41.68 -6.93 13.45
C SER A 430 41.19 -6.14 12.23
N VAL A 431 40.75 -4.91 12.48
CA VAL A 431 40.22 -4.05 11.43
C VAL A 431 41.42 -3.72 10.55
N PRO A 432 41.41 -4.12 9.27
CA PRO A 432 42.54 -3.83 8.38
C PRO A 432 42.68 -2.32 8.22
N THR A 433 43.92 -1.86 8.12
CA THR A 433 44.17 -0.45 7.80
C THR A 433 43.60 -0.12 6.41
N ALA A 434 43.34 1.17 6.14
CA ALA A 434 42.75 1.59 4.85
C ALA A 434 43.60 1.13 3.65
N LYS A 435 44.93 1.10 3.82
CA LYS A 435 45.89 0.65 2.80
C LYS A 435 45.79 -0.86 2.56
N GLU A 436 45.84 -1.67 3.62
CA GLU A 436 45.68 -3.13 3.54
C GLU A 436 44.34 -3.54 2.91
N LEU A 437 43.25 -2.84 3.26
CA LEU A 437 41.95 -3.13 2.69
C LEU A 437 41.90 -2.78 1.19
N GLY A 438 42.55 -1.69 0.77
CA GLY A 438 42.67 -1.33 -0.65
C GLY A 438 43.41 -2.40 -1.46
N GLU A 439 44.58 -2.85 -0.97
CA GLU A 439 45.37 -3.92 -1.60
C GLU A 439 44.58 -5.24 -1.69
N LEU A 440 43.92 -5.64 -0.59
CA LEU A 440 43.13 -6.87 -0.55
C LEU A 440 41.93 -6.86 -1.50
N LEU A 441 41.32 -5.70 -1.76
CA LEU A 441 40.20 -5.58 -2.70
C LEU A 441 40.62 -5.83 -4.14
N TRP A 442 41.88 -5.57 -4.48
CA TRP A 442 42.49 -5.84 -5.78
C TRP A 442 43.01 -7.27 -5.94
N GLU A 443 43.22 -7.99 -4.84
CA GLU A 443 43.66 -9.38 -4.83
C GLU A 443 42.52 -10.39 -4.69
N PHE A 444 41.45 -10.04 -3.96
CA PHE A 444 40.36 -10.98 -3.64
C PHE A 444 38.95 -10.36 -3.74
N PRO A 445 37.92 -11.15 -4.03
CA PRO A 445 36.53 -10.70 -3.94
C PRO A 445 36.12 -10.45 -2.48
N ILE A 446 35.18 -9.51 -2.28
CA ILE A 446 34.66 -9.11 -0.96
C ILE A 446 34.18 -10.30 -0.11
N THR A 447 33.62 -11.33 -0.75
CA THR A 447 33.19 -12.56 -0.10
C THR A 447 34.35 -13.34 0.51
N LYS A 448 35.49 -13.42 -0.19
CA LYS A 448 36.71 -14.09 0.29
C LYS A 448 37.40 -13.28 1.37
N ILE A 449 37.46 -11.95 1.22
CA ILE A 449 37.98 -11.05 2.28
C ILE A 449 37.16 -11.20 3.56
N ALA A 450 35.83 -11.32 3.45
CA ALA A 450 34.96 -11.54 4.59
C ALA A 450 35.25 -12.88 5.29
N GLU A 451 35.45 -13.96 4.52
CA GLU A 451 35.81 -15.28 5.03
C GLU A 451 37.17 -15.26 5.74
N MET A 452 38.21 -14.69 5.11
CA MET A 452 39.56 -14.59 5.69
C MET A 452 39.59 -13.79 7.00
N ARG A 453 38.74 -12.77 7.11
CA ARG A 453 38.66 -11.89 8.30
C ARG A 453 37.60 -12.33 9.31
N GLY A 454 37.00 -13.51 9.15
CA GLY A 454 35.99 -14.04 10.06
C GLY A 454 34.76 -13.12 10.21
N THR A 455 34.44 -12.35 9.17
CA THR A 455 33.41 -11.32 9.17
C THR A 455 32.40 -11.54 8.05
N THR A 456 31.45 -10.62 7.88
CA THR A 456 30.45 -10.70 6.81
C THR A 456 30.80 -9.73 5.68
N SER A 457 30.41 -10.06 4.44
CA SER A 457 30.57 -9.17 3.26
C SER A 457 29.97 -7.79 3.48
N ARG A 458 28.95 -7.68 4.33
CA ARG A 458 28.31 -6.42 4.73
C ARG A 458 29.18 -5.57 5.64
N VAL A 459 30.00 -6.19 6.49
CA VAL A 459 30.97 -5.49 7.36
C VAL A 459 32.15 -4.98 6.53
N VAL A 460 32.69 -5.81 5.63
CA VAL A 460 33.72 -5.37 4.67
C VAL A 460 33.21 -4.20 3.83
N SER A 461 31.97 -4.29 3.34
CA SER A 461 31.33 -3.18 2.63
C SER A 461 31.26 -1.91 3.49
N LYS A 462 30.96 -2.02 4.79
CA LYS A 462 30.97 -0.86 5.69
C LYS A 462 32.37 -0.26 5.83
N TRP A 463 33.42 -1.08 5.96
CA TRP A 463 34.80 -0.57 6.02
C TRP A 463 35.19 0.20 4.77
N ILE A 464 34.78 -0.26 3.58
CA ILE A 464 35.02 0.45 2.31
C ILE A 464 34.39 1.84 2.32
N HIS A 465 33.15 1.95 2.80
CA HIS A 465 32.46 3.25 2.91
C HIS A 465 33.07 4.12 4.01
N GLN A 466 33.51 3.53 5.12
CA GLN A 466 34.11 4.23 6.25
C GLN A 466 35.48 4.82 5.91
N TYR A 467 36.30 4.09 5.15
CA TYR A 467 37.63 4.55 4.69
C TYR A 467 37.59 5.31 3.36
N ASN A 468 36.40 5.51 2.77
CA ASN A 468 36.23 6.18 1.49
C ASN A 468 37.15 5.63 0.38
N ILE A 469 37.30 4.30 0.31
CA ILE A 469 38.15 3.66 -0.71
C ILE A 469 37.42 3.71 -2.06
N VAL A 470 37.85 4.64 -2.92
CA VAL A 470 37.33 4.84 -4.27
C VAL A 470 38.00 3.90 -5.27
N ASP A 471 39.28 3.63 -5.07
CA ASP A 471 40.07 2.73 -5.90
C ASP A 471 39.80 1.27 -5.54
N ARG A 472 38.93 0.62 -6.32
CA ARG A 472 38.56 -0.79 -6.14
C ARG A 472 38.05 -1.39 -7.46
N PRO A 473 38.08 -2.72 -7.62
CA PRO A 473 37.57 -3.34 -8.82
C PRO A 473 36.07 -3.08 -9.03
N SER A 474 35.66 -2.91 -10.29
CA SER A 474 34.26 -2.71 -10.66
C SER A 474 33.40 -3.94 -10.33
N VAL A 475 32.10 -3.73 -10.14
CA VAL A 475 31.15 -4.81 -9.87
C VAL A 475 31.21 -5.82 -11.02
N GLY A 476 31.58 -7.07 -10.70
CA GLY A 476 31.77 -8.15 -11.68
C GLY A 476 33.19 -8.33 -12.23
N TYR A 477 34.18 -7.54 -11.78
CA TYR A 477 35.59 -7.75 -12.13
C TYR A 477 36.07 -9.18 -11.85
N TRP A 478 35.80 -9.69 -10.65
CA TRP A 478 36.19 -11.03 -10.23
C TRP A 478 35.45 -12.15 -10.98
N ASN A 479 34.17 -11.94 -11.34
CA ASN A 479 33.40 -12.91 -12.12
C ASN A 479 33.93 -13.07 -13.57
N ARG A 480 34.67 -12.08 -14.09
CA ARG A 480 35.28 -12.12 -15.43
C ARG A 480 36.68 -12.76 -15.45
N LYS A 481 37.30 -12.91 -14.28
CA LYS A 481 38.66 -13.45 -14.13
C LYS A 481 38.67 -14.97 -13.87
N GLU A 482 37.52 -15.53 -13.48
CA GLU A 482 37.30 -16.97 -13.25
C GLU A 482 36.80 -17.72 -14.50
N VAL A 483 36.87 -17.10 -15.71
CA VAL A 483 36.51 -17.72 -17.01
C VAL A 483 37.75 -18.02 -17.81
#